data_AF-A0A374R062-F1
#
_entry.id   AF-A0A374R062-F1
#
_cell.length_a   1.000
_cell.length_b   1.000
_cell.length_c   1.000
_cell.angle_alpha   90.00
_cell.angle_beta   90.00
_cell.angle_gamma   90.00
#
_symmetry.space_group_name_H-M   'P 1'
#
loop_
_entity.id
_entity.type
_entity.pdbx_description
1 polymer ?
#
loop_
_entity_poly.entity_id
_entity_poly.type
_entity_poly.pdbx_seq_one_letter_code
_entity_poly.pdbx_strand_id
1 'polypeptide(L)'
;MTMKVSGGNTVAAPGDYWYPRDEFVQLQLSGGSIPGEEIERVTFDATLKTLTVELKDQGDVPTTMDIALTEWRLEPPAGAAVSEVEHVKITYQDGSTSEIAKADGLAE
;
A
#
# COMPACT_ATOMS: atom_id res chain seq x y z
N MET A 1 7.63 -3.84 -6.48
CA MET A 1 6.55 -4.31 -7.41
C MET A 1 6.83 -3.98 -8.90
N THR A 2 6.33 -4.72 -9.92
CA THR A 2 6.76 -4.56 -11.34
C THR A 2 5.67 -4.62 -12.42
N MET A 3 5.65 -3.70 -13.39
CA MET A 3 4.66 -3.60 -14.47
C MET A 3 5.19 -4.03 -15.85
N LYS A 4 4.33 -4.61 -16.70
CA LYS A 4 4.62 -4.82 -18.12
C LYS A 4 4.42 -3.52 -18.89
N VAL A 5 5.43 -3.08 -19.64
CA VAL A 5 5.34 -1.91 -20.52
C VAL A 5 5.21 -2.32 -21.98
N SER A 6 4.75 -1.39 -22.81
CA SER A 6 4.71 -1.55 -24.27
C SER A 6 6.13 -1.89 -24.78
N GLY A 7 6.27 -3.07 -25.37
CA GLY A 7 7.56 -3.65 -25.76
C GLY A 7 7.92 -4.98 -25.06
N GLY A 8 7.11 -5.41 -24.08
CA GLY A 8 7.28 -6.72 -23.44
C GLY A 8 8.28 -6.76 -22.28
N ASN A 9 8.86 -5.60 -21.93
CA ASN A 9 9.74 -5.48 -20.77
C ASN A 9 8.93 -5.37 -19.47
N THR A 10 9.51 -5.90 -18.40
CA THR A 10 9.03 -5.72 -17.03
C THR A 10 9.88 -4.66 -16.35
N VAL A 11 9.25 -3.64 -15.77
CA VAL A 11 9.93 -2.54 -15.05
C VAL A 11 9.35 -2.40 -13.66
N ALA A 12 10.12 -1.84 -12.72
CA ALA A 12 9.55 -1.45 -11.42
C ALA A 12 8.39 -0.47 -11.65
N ALA A 13 7.24 -0.71 -10.99
CA ALA A 13 6.11 0.20 -11.06
C ALA A 13 6.36 1.37 -10.09
N PRO A 14 6.63 2.60 -10.58
CA PRO A 14 6.76 3.76 -9.71
C PRO A 14 5.35 4.22 -9.32
N GLY A 15 5.12 4.41 -8.03
CA GLY A 15 3.83 4.86 -7.51
C GLY A 15 3.29 4.02 -6.36
N ASP A 16 2.08 4.37 -5.97
CA ASP A 16 1.35 3.74 -4.86
C ASP A 16 0.45 2.65 -5.42
N TYR A 17 0.67 1.43 -4.96
CA TYR A 17 -0.05 0.28 -5.47
C TYR A 17 -0.11 -0.83 -4.43
N TRP A 18 -1.10 -1.72 -4.58
CA TRP A 18 -1.17 -2.93 -3.77
C TRP A 18 -1.40 -4.18 -4.63
N TYR A 19 -0.94 -5.34 -4.15
CA TYR A 19 -1.08 -6.62 -4.83
C TYR A 19 -1.46 -7.73 -3.85
N PRO A 20 -2.50 -8.54 -4.13
CA PRO A 20 -2.83 -9.69 -3.31
C PRO A 20 -1.81 -10.81 -3.54
N ARG A 21 -1.18 -11.29 -2.47
CA ARG A 21 -0.39 -12.53 -2.44
C ARG A 21 -1.22 -13.63 -1.75
N ASP A 22 -0.72 -14.85 -1.76
CA ASP A 22 -1.44 -16.00 -1.21
C ASP A 22 -1.83 -15.79 0.27
N GLU A 23 -0.92 -15.24 1.08
CA GLU A 23 -1.10 -15.10 2.53
C GLU A 23 -1.17 -13.63 3.02
N PHE A 24 -0.87 -12.66 2.16
CA PHE A 24 -0.83 -11.26 2.55
C PHE A 24 -1.16 -10.31 1.41
N VAL A 25 -1.47 -9.07 1.74
CA VAL A 25 -1.52 -7.97 0.78
C VAL A 25 -0.15 -7.27 0.79
N GLN A 26 0.50 -7.19 -0.37
CA GLN A 26 1.70 -6.37 -0.54
C GLN A 26 1.26 -4.94 -0.84
N LEU A 27 1.69 -3.98 -0.03
CA LEU A 27 1.46 -2.54 -0.24
C LEU A 27 2.79 -1.86 -0.56
N GLN A 28 2.82 -1.04 -1.61
CA GLN A 28 3.93 -0.16 -1.95
C GLN A 28 3.41 1.28 -1.94
N LEU A 29 4.06 2.16 -1.19
CA LEU A 29 3.82 3.60 -1.25
C LEU A 29 5.09 4.32 -1.70
N SER A 30 4.90 5.35 -2.51
CA SER A 30 5.90 6.25 -3.03
C SER A 30 5.67 7.63 -2.43
N GLY A 31 6.74 8.25 -1.93
CA GLY A 31 6.61 9.53 -1.27
C GLY A 31 7.96 10.15 -0.96
N GLY A 32 7.92 11.37 -0.41
CA GLY A 32 9.10 11.92 0.22
C GLY A 32 9.62 10.95 1.27
N SER A 33 10.93 10.77 1.34
CA SER A 33 11.57 9.92 2.33
C SER A 33 11.37 10.58 3.69
N ILE A 34 10.29 10.20 4.36
CA ILE A 34 10.03 10.54 5.75
C ILE A 34 10.65 9.42 6.59
N PRO A 35 11.65 9.72 7.44
CA PRO A 35 12.25 8.69 8.28
C PRO A 35 11.22 8.07 9.22
N GLY A 36 10.91 6.79 9.01
CA GLY A 36 10.14 5.97 9.97
C GLY A 36 8.63 5.84 9.72
N GLU A 37 8.16 6.02 8.47
CA GLU A 37 6.76 5.73 8.14
C GLU A 37 6.39 4.32 8.62
N GLU A 38 5.50 4.26 9.60
CA GLU A 38 5.09 3.05 10.29
C GLU A 38 3.58 2.89 10.17
N ILE A 39 3.12 1.64 10.18
CA ILE A 39 1.69 1.34 10.24
C ILE A 39 1.27 1.41 11.71
N GLU A 40 0.30 2.26 12.02
CA GLU A 40 -0.36 2.28 13.33
C GLU A 40 -1.32 1.09 13.44
N ARG A 41 -2.14 0.90 12.40
CA ARG A 41 -3.21 -0.09 12.43
C ARG A 41 -3.64 -0.50 11.03
N VAL A 42 -4.07 -1.76 10.92
CA VAL A 42 -4.77 -2.29 9.75
C VAL A 42 -6.16 -2.76 10.17
N THR A 43 -7.20 -2.34 9.46
CA THR A 43 -8.58 -2.80 9.65
C THR A 43 -9.15 -3.31 8.34
N PHE A 44 -10.13 -4.22 8.43
CA PHE A 44 -10.85 -4.74 7.28
C PHE A 44 -12.35 -4.56 7.48
N ASP A 45 -12.98 -3.89 6.52
CA ASP A 45 -14.43 -3.82 6.41
C ASP A 45 -14.90 -4.91 5.45
N ALA A 46 -15.56 -5.96 5.99
CA ALA A 46 -16.04 -7.09 5.20
C ALA A 46 -17.23 -6.73 4.28
N THR A 47 -17.97 -5.67 4.60
CA THR A 47 -19.12 -5.23 3.77
C THR A 47 -18.62 -4.50 2.53
N LEU A 48 -17.62 -3.64 2.71
CA LEU A 48 -17.00 -2.87 1.64
C LEU A 48 -15.84 -3.60 0.96
N LYS A 49 -15.39 -4.72 1.54
CA LYS A 49 -14.22 -5.49 1.10
C LYS A 49 -12.95 -4.62 1.03
N THR A 50 -12.82 -3.70 1.98
CA THR A 50 -11.77 -2.68 2.01
C THR A 50 -10.81 -2.91 3.16
N LEU A 51 -9.52 -3.02 2.85
CA LEU A 51 -8.44 -2.99 3.82
C LEU A 51 -8.01 -1.53 4.04
N THR A 52 -8.18 -1.01 5.25
CA THR A 52 -7.74 0.34 5.61
C THR A 52 -6.44 0.26 6.40
N VAL A 53 -5.43 1.00 5.96
CA VAL A 53 -4.11 1.12 6.59
C VAL A 53 -3.95 2.52 7.12
N GLU A 54 -3.77 2.63 8.43
CA GLU A 54 -3.55 3.89 9.12
C GLU A 54 -2.06 4.04 9.42
N LEU A 55 -1.47 5.12 8.94
CA LEU A 55 -0.06 5.43 9.18
C LEU A 55 0.11 6.15 10.51
N LYS A 56 1.19 5.85 11.23
CA LYS A 56 1.52 6.50 12.50
C LYS A 56 1.75 7.98 12.30
N ASP A 57 1.24 8.79 13.21
CA ASP A 57 1.68 10.17 13.36
C ASP A 57 3.10 10.21 13.91
N GLN A 58 4.01 10.72 13.10
CA GLN A 58 5.41 10.87 13.46
C GLN A 58 5.72 12.25 14.06
N GLY A 59 4.73 13.13 14.14
CA GLY A 59 4.90 14.53 14.53
C GLY A 59 5.60 15.35 13.45
N ASP A 60 6.21 16.46 13.86
CA ASP A 60 6.91 17.40 12.97
C ASP A 60 8.32 16.87 12.60
N VAL A 61 8.35 15.74 11.90
CA VAL A 61 9.59 15.21 11.31
C VAL A 61 9.83 15.86 9.95
N PRO A 62 11.05 16.36 9.68
CA PRO A 62 11.36 16.93 8.37
C PRO A 62 11.19 15.88 7.27
N THR A 63 10.33 16.15 6.30
CA THR A 63 10.30 15.38 5.05
C THR A 63 11.57 15.69 4.25
N THR A 64 12.33 14.66 3.87
CA THR A 64 13.51 14.86 3.02
C THR A 64 13.10 14.98 1.55
N MET A 65 13.96 15.60 0.73
CA MET A 65 13.70 15.78 -0.71
C MET A 65 13.89 14.50 -1.53
N ASP A 66 14.39 13.43 -0.92
CA ASP A 66 14.56 12.14 -1.58
C ASP A 66 13.22 11.43 -1.75
N ILE A 67 13.01 10.72 -2.85
CA ILE A 67 11.85 9.85 -3.01
C ILE A 67 12.23 8.46 -2.51
N ALA A 68 11.45 7.94 -1.55
CA ALA A 68 11.55 6.57 -1.10
C ALA A 68 10.37 5.74 -1.62
N LEU A 69 10.64 4.45 -1.84
CA LEU A 69 9.62 3.43 -1.98
C LEU A 69 9.62 2.61 -0.70
N THR A 70 8.47 2.59 -0.03
CA THR A 70 8.28 1.78 1.17
C THR A 70 7.31 0.65 0.85
N GLU A 71 7.71 -0.57 1.17
CA GLU A 71 6.92 -1.78 0.93
C GLU A 71 6.56 -2.46 2.25
N TRP A 72 5.29 -2.83 2.41
CA TRP A 72 4.79 -3.58 3.56
C TRP A 72 4.12 -4.89 3.15
N ARG A 73 4.27 -5.90 4.03
CA ARG A 73 3.47 -7.12 4.05
C ARG A 73 2.33 -6.91 5.04
N LEU A 74 1.11 -6.78 4.54
CA LEU A 74 -0.10 -6.60 5.34
C LEU A 74 -0.82 -7.93 5.48
N GLU A 75 -0.91 -8.45 6.70
CA GLU A 75 -1.78 -9.58 6.99
C GLU A 75 -3.18 -9.03 7.30
N PRO A 76 -4.22 -9.43 6.54
CA PRO A 76 -5.59 -9.03 6.87
C PRO A 76 -5.92 -9.42 8.32
N PRO A 77 -6.69 -8.60 9.04
CA PRO A 77 -7.12 -8.91 10.40
C PRO A 77 -7.76 -10.29 10.51
N ALA A 78 -7.57 -10.96 11.67
CA ALA A 78 -7.97 -12.35 11.89
C ALA A 78 -9.42 -12.63 11.43
N GLY A 79 -9.55 -13.56 10.47
CA GLY A 79 -10.83 -13.98 9.90
C GLY A 79 -11.11 -13.44 8.49
N ALA A 80 -10.34 -12.46 8.01
CA ALA A 80 -10.40 -12.00 6.62
C ALA A 80 -9.36 -12.75 5.76
N ALA A 81 -9.78 -13.30 4.63
CA ALA A 81 -8.88 -13.83 3.63
C ALA A 81 -8.40 -12.74 2.66
N VAL A 82 -7.18 -12.86 2.15
CA VAL A 82 -6.64 -11.92 1.15
C VAL A 82 -7.53 -11.85 -0.10
N SER A 83 -8.14 -12.98 -0.48
CA SER A 83 -9.07 -13.06 -1.60
C SER A 83 -10.36 -12.24 -1.42
N GLU A 84 -10.68 -11.84 -0.19
CA GLU A 84 -11.84 -10.99 0.11
C GLU A 84 -11.53 -9.51 -0.01
N VAL A 85 -10.25 -9.11 -0.13
CA VAL A 85 -9.85 -7.72 -0.30
C VAL A 85 -10.05 -7.29 -1.75
N GLU A 86 -10.94 -6.32 -1.97
CA GLU A 86 -11.18 -5.68 -3.27
C GLU A 86 -10.57 -4.27 -3.35
N HIS A 87 -10.45 -3.58 -2.21
CA HIS A 87 -9.93 -2.22 -2.13
C HIS A 87 -8.88 -2.07 -1.02
N VAL A 88 -7.89 -1.21 -1.23
CA VAL A 88 -6.95 -0.77 -0.19
C VAL A 88 -7.01 0.74 -0.06
N LYS A 89 -7.12 1.22 1.17
CA LYS A 89 -7.23 2.64 1.50
C LYS A 89 -6.18 3.01 2.54
N ILE A 90 -5.50 4.13 2.33
CA ILE A 90 -4.59 4.71 3.31
C ILE A 90 -5.31 5.85 4.03
N THR A 91 -5.14 5.91 5.34
CA THR A 91 -5.44 7.08 6.16
C THR A 91 -4.11 7.68 6.61
N TYR A 92 -3.86 8.92 6.17
CA TYR A 92 -2.66 9.67 6.52
C TYR A 92 -2.85 10.41 7.85
N GLN A 93 -1.75 10.95 8.36
CA GLN A 93 -1.67 11.63 9.66
C GLN A 93 -2.61 12.84 9.75
N ASP A 94 -2.80 13.55 8.65
CA ASP A 94 -3.70 14.71 8.56
C ASP A 94 -5.19 14.31 8.47
N GLY A 95 -5.49 13.01 8.57
CA GLY A 95 -6.84 12.45 8.42
C GLY A 95 -7.31 12.38 6.97
N SER A 96 -6.50 12.82 6.00
CA SER A 96 -6.79 12.61 4.59
C SER A 96 -6.71 11.13 4.26
N THR A 97 -7.40 10.74 3.18
CA THR A 97 -7.42 9.35 2.76
C THR A 97 -7.24 9.21 1.28
N SER A 98 -6.49 8.19 0.86
CA SER A 98 -6.28 7.84 -0.54
C SER A 98 -6.63 6.38 -0.80
N GLU A 99 -7.32 6.11 -1.90
CA GLU A 99 -7.51 4.75 -2.38
C GLU A 99 -6.33 4.36 -3.26
N ILE A 100 -5.75 3.19 -2.99
CA ILE A 100 -4.55 2.72 -3.66
C ILE A 100 -4.95 1.80 -4.81
N ALA A 101 -4.36 2.05 -5.97
CA ALA A 101 -4.63 1.25 -7.15
C ALA A 101 -4.19 -0.20 -6.94
N LYS A 102 -5.08 -1.13 -7.26
CA LYS A 102 -4.69 -2.54 -7.38
C LYS A 102 -3.76 -2.68 -8.57
N ALA A 103 -2.67 -3.39 -8.35
CA ALA A 103 -1.70 -3.71 -9.38
C ALA A 103 -2.24 -4.78 -10.35
N ASP A 104 -3.22 -4.42 -11.17
CA ASP A 104 -3.77 -5.27 -12.22
C ASP A 104 -2.89 -5.16 -13.48
N GLY A 105 -2.30 -6.28 -13.93
CA GLY A 105 -1.49 -6.34 -15.15
C GLY A 105 0.03 -6.28 -14.95
N LEU A 106 0.50 -6.40 -13.72
CA LEU A 106 1.91 -6.64 -13.41
C LEU A 106 2.37 -8.00 -13.94
N ALA A 107 3.63 -8.12 -14.36
CA ALA A 107 4.18 -9.42 -14.75
C ALA A 107 4.22 -10.33 -13.51
N GLU A 108 3.66 -11.53 -13.61
CA GLU A 108 3.91 -12.63 -12.67
C GLU A 108 5.39 -12.99 -12.63
#